data_AF-A0A8R7V7T4-F1
#
_entry.id   AF-A0A8R7V7T4-F1
#
_cell.length_a   1.000
_cell.length_b   1.000
_cell.length_c   1.000
_cell.angle_alpha   90.00
_cell.angle_beta   90.00
_cell.angle_gamma   90.00
#
_symmetry.space_group_name_H-M   'P 1'
#
loop_
_entity.id
_entity.type
_entity.pdbx_description
1 polymer ?
#
loop_
_entity_poly.entity_id
_entity_poly.type
_entity_poly.pdbx_seq_one_letter_code
_entity_poly.pdbx_strand_id
1 'polypeptide(L)'
;MGAVKNLVKLLILVEVAVALAGPGVAALSMNYYGVYFKELQQRRGLLSSDQTLYESPETQRLVNMFAMNQGYFFYAFTQGMGKMGQIDLKEGDRGEVRKSCRVVNKPSW
;
A
#
# COMPACT_ATOMS: atom_id res chain seq x y z
N MET A 1 -13.33 -14.72 -1.33
CA MET A 1 -12.48 -13.86 -0.46
C MET A 1 -10.97 -14.18 -0.51
N GLY A 2 -10.54 -15.39 -0.89
CA GLY A 2 -9.10 -15.73 -0.98
C GLY A 2 -8.32 -15.04 -2.12
N ALA A 3 -8.97 -14.82 -3.28
CA ALA A 3 -8.33 -14.20 -4.44
C ALA A 3 -7.97 -12.71 -4.21
N VAL A 4 -8.82 -11.96 -3.50
CA VAL A 4 -8.60 -10.53 -3.22
C VAL A 4 -7.42 -10.32 -2.25
N LYS A 5 -7.26 -11.21 -1.25
CA LYS A 5 -6.12 -11.17 -0.32
C LYS A 5 -4.78 -11.42 -1.03
N ASN A 6 -4.77 -12.26 -2.07
CA ASN A 6 -3.57 -12.49 -2.89
C ASN A 6 -3.30 -11.33 -3.85
N LEU A 7 -4.34 -10.67 -4.38
CA LEU A 7 -4.21 -9.47 -5.21
C LEU A 7 -3.59 -8.31 -4.44
N VAL A 8 -4.03 -8.04 -3.20
CA VAL A 8 -3.43 -6.97 -2.36
C VAL A 8 -1.97 -7.28 -2.02
N LYS A 9 -1.64 -8.56 -1.81
CA LYS A 9 -0.26 -9.02 -1.60
C LYS A 9 0.61 -8.83 -2.85
N LEU A 10 0.03 -9.04 -4.04
CA LEU A 10 0.71 -8.85 -5.32
C LEU A 10 0.87 -7.36 -5.66
N LEU A 11 -0.12 -6.52 -5.35
CA LEU A 11 -0.06 -5.06 -5.52
C LEU A 11 1.03 -4.42 -4.67
N ILE A 12 1.19 -4.82 -3.40
CA ILE A 12 2.28 -4.33 -2.54
C ILE A 12 3.65 -4.80 -3.05
N LEU A 13 3.75 -6.03 -3.55
CA LEU A 13 5.02 -6.57 -4.08
C LEU A 13 5.41 -5.94 -5.42
N VAL A 14 4.45 -5.57 -6.27
CA VAL A 14 4.71 -4.89 -7.53
C VAL A 14 5.12 -3.43 -7.28
N GLU A 15 4.50 -2.73 -6.34
CA GLU A 15 4.94 -1.38 -5.96
C GLU A 15 6.34 -1.37 -5.33
N VAL A 16 6.65 -2.34 -4.46
CA VAL A 16 7.99 -2.47 -3.85
C VAL A 16 9.04 -2.84 -4.90
N ALA A 17 8.73 -3.69 -5.87
CA ALA A 17 9.69 -4.07 -6.93
C ALA A 17 10.00 -2.91 -7.89
N VAL A 18 9.01 -2.08 -8.25
CA VAL A 18 9.22 -0.87 -9.06
C VAL A 18 10.03 0.18 -8.29
N ALA A 19 9.84 0.27 -6.96
CA ALA A 19 10.64 1.14 -6.10
C ALA A 19 12.11 0.68 -5.94
N LEU A 20 12.40 -0.60 -6.15
CA LEU A 20 13.74 -1.18 -5.97
C LEU A 20 14.60 -1.21 -7.24
N ALA A 21 14.04 -0.90 -8.42
CA ALA A 21 14.76 -0.96 -9.70
C ALA A 21 15.35 0.38 -10.19
N GLY A 22 15.27 1.46 -9.39
CA GLY A 22 15.79 2.79 -9.74
C GLY A 22 17.10 3.16 -9.02
N PRO A 23 18.06 3.84 -9.68
CA PRO A 23 19.32 4.27 -9.06
C PRO A 23 19.08 5.48 -8.16
N GLY A 24 18.73 5.29 -6.88
CA GLY A 24 18.57 6.45 -5.99
C GLY A 24 17.83 6.21 -4.68
N VAL A 25 18.27 5.27 -3.86
CA VAL A 25 17.78 5.07 -2.48
C VAL A 25 18.00 6.26 -1.51
N ALA A 26 18.44 7.43 -2.00
CA ALA A 26 18.64 8.65 -1.21
C ALA A 26 17.53 9.72 -1.39
N ALA A 27 16.54 9.49 -2.26
CA ALA A 27 15.41 10.39 -2.46
C ALA A 27 14.08 9.69 -2.14
N LEU A 28 13.84 9.37 -0.86
CA LEU A 28 12.47 9.24 -0.31
C LEU A 28 11.80 10.64 -0.26
N SER A 29 11.98 11.41 -1.33
CA SER A 29 11.64 12.81 -1.42
C SER A 29 10.13 12.92 -1.53
N MET A 30 9.56 13.87 -0.80
CA MET A 30 8.17 14.32 -0.92
C MET A 30 7.69 14.44 -2.39
N ASN A 31 8.57 14.59 -3.38
CA ASN A 31 8.17 14.53 -4.78
C ASN A 31 7.57 13.20 -5.30
N TYR A 32 7.91 12.01 -4.77
CA TYR A 32 7.49 10.75 -5.40
C TYR A 32 5.97 10.51 -5.34
N TYR A 33 5.35 10.69 -4.17
CA TYR A 33 3.91 10.44 -3.99
C TYR A 33 3.03 11.49 -4.67
N GLY A 34 3.46 12.75 -4.67
CA GLY A 34 2.78 13.80 -5.43
C GLY A 34 2.85 13.56 -6.94
N VAL A 35 3.98 13.05 -7.44
CA VAL A 35 4.14 12.64 -8.84
C VAL A 35 3.20 11.49 -9.18
N TYR A 36 3.10 10.44 -8.34
CA TYR A 36 2.18 9.32 -8.58
C TYR A 36 0.75 9.77 -8.92
N PHE A 37 0.12 10.60 -8.08
CA PHE A 37 -1.25 11.06 -8.34
C PHE A 37 -1.35 12.01 -9.54
N LYS A 38 -0.30 12.78 -9.83
CA LYS A 38 -0.22 13.62 -11.05
C LYS A 38 -0.08 12.80 -12.33
N GLU A 39 0.56 11.63 -12.28
CA GLU A 39 0.63 10.71 -13.41
C GLU A 39 -0.75 10.12 -13.70
N LEU A 40 -1.53 9.79 -12.67
CA LEU A 40 -2.92 9.33 -12.84
C LEU A 40 -3.81 10.39 -13.51
N GLN A 41 -3.67 11.66 -13.12
CA GLN A 41 -4.37 12.79 -13.75
C GLN A 41 -4.03 12.93 -15.25
N GLN A 42 -2.80 12.57 -15.62
CA GLN A 42 -2.30 12.61 -17.00
C GLN A 42 -2.57 11.32 -17.78
N ARG A 43 -3.36 10.39 -17.20
CA ARG A 43 -3.70 9.09 -17.79
C ARG A 43 -2.48 8.22 -18.06
N ARG A 44 -1.47 8.31 -17.20
CA ARG A 44 -0.22 7.54 -17.28
C ARG A 44 -0.05 6.54 -16.12
N GLY A 45 -1.16 6.08 -15.54
CA GLY A 45 -1.14 4.96 -14.60
C GLY A 45 -0.65 3.68 -15.27
N LEU A 46 0.29 2.99 -14.65
CA LEU A 46 0.88 1.77 -15.20
C LEU A 46 -0.10 0.60 -15.12
N LEU A 47 -0.76 0.43 -13.96
CA LEU A 47 -1.76 -0.61 -13.74
C LEU A 47 -3.16 -0.04 -14.00
N SER A 48 -4.03 -0.86 -14.59
CA SER A 48 -5.45 -0.51 -14.75
C SER A 48 -6.13 -0.24 -13.39
N SER A 49 -5.70 -0.93 -12.32
CA SER A 49 -6.17 -0.66 -10.95
C SER A 49 -5.89 0.78 -10.52
N ASP A 50 -4.73 1.30 -10.90
CA ASP A 50 -4.26 2.63 -10.47
C ASP A 50 -4.97 3.70 -11.29
N GLN A 51 -5.06 3.50 -12.60
CA GLN A 51 -5.74 4.44 -13.49
C GLN A 51 -7.24 4.53 -13.18
N THR A 52 -7.86 3.42 -12.76
CA THR A 52 -9.26 3.39 -12.31
C THR A 52 -9.52 4.36 -11.16
N LEU A 53 -8.55 4.61 -10.27
CA LEU A 53 -8.70 5.55 -9.15
C LEU A 53 -8.99 6.99 -9.62
N TYR A 54 -8.53 7.36 -10.81
CA TYR A 54 -8.81 8.67 -11.40
C TYR A 54 -10.04 8.67 -12.31
N GLU A 55 -10.36 7.53 -12.93
CA GLU A 55 -11.48 7.41 -13.87
C GLU A 55 -12.82 7.18 -13.18
N SER A 56 -12.84 6.58 -11.98
CA SER A 56 -14.05 6.34 -11.19
C SER A 56 -14.54 7.63 -10.50
N PRO A 57 -15.83 8.00 -10.63
CA PRO A 57 -16.41 9.16 -9.94
C PRO A 57 -16.24 9.11 -8.41
N GLU A 58 -16.25 7.91 -7.83
CA GLU A 58 -16.15 7.68 -6.39
C GLU A 58 -14.76 8.04 -5.82
N THR A 59 -13.71 7.91 -6.64
CA THR A 59 -12.31 8.00 -6.19
C THR A 59 -11.54 9.17 -6.80
N GLN A 60 -12.00 9.71 -7.94
CA GLN A 60 -11.36 10.81 -8.65
C GLN A 60 -11.11 12.05 -7.78
N ARG A 61 -12.06 12.39 -6.90
CA ARG A 61 -11.91 13.55 -5.99
C ARG A 61 -10.72 13.38 -5.03
N LEU A 62 -10.47 12.17 -4.55
CA LEU A 62 -9.35 11.88 -3.66
C LEU A 62 -8.03 11.95 -4.40
N VAL A 63 -7.95 11.42 -5.63
CA VAL A 63 -6.75 11.54 -6.48
C VAL A 63 -6.38 13.00 -6.72
N ASN A 64 -7.37 13.84 -7.06
CA ASN A 64 -7.14 15.28 -7.22
C ASN A 64 -6.65 15.94 -5.93
N MET A 65 -7.26 15.60 -4.80
CA MET A 65 -6.87 16.14 -3.49
C MET A 65 -5.46 15.74 -3.09
N PHE A 66 -5.07 14.48 -3.32
CA PHE A 66 -3.74 13.98 -3.02
C PHE A 66 -2.67 14.54 -3.96
N ALA A 67 -2.99 14.77 -5.24
CA ALA A 67 -2.10 15.43 -6.20
C ALA A 67 -1.83 16.91 -5.83
N MET A 68 -2.83 17.60 -5.27
CA MET A 68 -2.73 19.01 -4.88
C MET A 68 -2.15 19.21 -3.47
N ASN A 69 -2.45 18.31 -2.54
CA ASN A 69 -2.08 18.42 -1.13
C ASN A 69 -1.47 17.12 -0.62
N GLN A 70 -0.15 17.08 -0.64
CA GLN A 70 0.60 15.93 -0.17
C GLN A 70 0.48 15.70 1.35
N GLY A 71 0.33 16.76 2.15
CA GLY A 71 0.14 16.63 3.59
C GLY A 71 -1.15 15.87 3.91
N TYR A 72 -2.22 16.15 3.15
CA TYR A 72 -3.48 15.43 3.28
C TYR A 72 -3.38 13.96 2.85
N PHE A 73 -2.62 13.68 1.79
CA PHE A 73 -2.30 12.29 1.41
C PHE A 73 -1.62 11.54 2.56
N PHE A 74 -0.55 12.09 3.14
CA PHE A 74 0.17 11.40 4.23
C PHE A 74 -0.72 11.19 5.45
N TYR A 75 -1.53 12.19 5.82
CA TYR A 75 -2.51 12.03 6.89
C TYR A 75 -3.45 10.84 6.61
N ALA A 76 -4.07 10.79 5.43
CA ALA A 76 -4.96 9.70 5.04
C ALA A 76 -4.24 8.35 4.96
N PHE A 77 -3.00 8.34 4.45
CA PHE A 77 -2.16 7.16 4.33
C PHE A 77 -1.84 6.56 5.71
N THR A 78 -1.42 7.37 6.68
CA THR A 78 -1.15 6.90 8.05
C THR A 78 -2.39 6.28 8.68
N GLN A 79 -3.56 6.92 8.54
CA GLN A 79 -4.83 6.36 9.04
C GLN A 79 -5.20 5.04 8.34
N GLY A 80 -5.02 4.98 7.01
CA GLY A 80 -5.30 3.79 6.21
C GLY A 80 -4.40 2.61 6.57
N MET A 81 -3.09 2.85 6.70
CA MET A 81 -2.12 1.82 7.10
C MET A 81 -2.35 1.33 8.52
N GLY A 82 -2.75 2.22 9.44
CA GLY A 82 -3.15 1.83 10.79
C GLY A 82 -4.36 0.88 10.80
N LYS A 83 -5.42 1.20 10.04
CA LYS A 83 -6.59 0.32 9.89
C LYS A 83 -6.23 -1.00 9.22
N MET A 84 -5.41 -0.97 8.17
CA MET A 84 -4.97 -2.17 7.45
C MET A 84 -4.17 -3.12 8.34
N GLY A 85 -3.28 -2.58 9.18
CA GLY A 85 -2.49 -3.38 10.13
C GLY A 85 -3.32 -4.06 11.21
N GLN A 86 -4.58 -3.65 11.38
CA GLN A 86 -5.50 -4.22 12.37
C GLN A 86 -6.40 -5.34 11.81
N ILE A 87 -6.36 -5.60 10.50
CA ILE A 87 -7.17 -6.66 9.88
C ILE A 87 -6.68 -8.03 10.36
N ASP A 88 -7.61 -8.85 10.86
CA ASP A 88 -7.37 -10.24 11.30
C ASP A 88 -6.22 -10.37 12.34
N LEU A 89 -6.00 -9.34 13.18
CA LEU A 89 -4.99 -9.38 14.25
C LEU A 89 -5.27 -10.52 15.24
N LYS A 90 -4.19 -11.24 15.58
CA LYS A 90 -4.20 -12.27 16.61
C LYS A 90 -3.80 -11.67 17.94
N GLU A 91 -4.71 -11.71 18.89
CA GLU A 91 -4.52 -11.17 20.25
C GLU A 91 -4.76 -12.26 21.30
N GLY A 92 -4.09 -12.10 22.45
CA GLY A 92 -4.17 -13.05 23.55
C GLY A 92 -3.61 -14.41 23.18
N ASP A 93 -4.39 -15.45 23.47
CA ASP A 93 -4.09 -16.85 23.21
C ASP A 93 -4.38 -17.29 21.76
N ARG A 94 -4.88 -16.39 20.90
CA ARG A 94 -5.26 -16.70 19.50
C ARG A 94 -4.08 -16.74 18.52
N GLY A 95 -2.85 -16.91 19.01
CA GLY A 95 -1.62 -16.91 18.22
C GLY A 95 -0.38 -17.28 19.01
N GLU A 96 0.80 -17.06 18.41
CA GLU A 96 2.09 -17.27 19.06
C GLU A 96 3.10 -16.19 18.65
N VAL A 97 4.04 -15.89 19.55
CA VAL A 97 5.25 -15.16 19.18
C VAL A 97 6.26 -16.17 18.62
N ARG A 98 6.52 -16.08 17.31
CA ARG A 98 7.43 -17.02 16.63
C ARG A 98 8.89 -16.73 16.98
N LYS A 99 9.64 -17.77 17.31
CA LYS A 99 11.11 -17.68 17.46
C LYS A 99 11.82 -17.49 16.12
N SER A 100 11.21 -17.96 15.04
CA SER A 100 11.62 -17.72 13.66
C SER A 100 10.38 -17.47 12.81
N CYS A 101 10.31 -16.33 12.12
CA CYS A 101 9.13 -15.96 11.32
C CYS A 101 8.79 -16.98 10.22
N ARG A 102 9.78 -17.78 9.80
CA ARG A 102 9.68 -18.76 8.71
C ARG A 102 8.96 -20.06 9.11
N VAL A 103 8.92 -20.39 10.40
CA VAL A 103 8.38 -21.67 10.89
C VAL A 103 7.44 -21.47 12.07
N VAL A 104 6.44 -22.33 12.20
CA VAL A 104 5.57 -22.40 13.40
C VAL A 104 6.39 -23.03 14.53
N ASN A 105 6.23 -22.55 15.77
CA ASN A 105 6.95 -23.16 16.88
C ASN A 105 6.48 -24.62 17.07
N LYS A 106 7.39 -25.50 17.48
CA LYS A 106 7.01 -26.89 17.79
C LYS A 106 6.22 -26.93 19.11
N PRO A 107 5.15 -27.74 19.21
CA PRO A 107 4.49 -27.99 20.47
C PRO A 107 5.48 -28.60 21.47
N SER A 108 5.35 -28.24 22.76
CA SER A 108 6.26 -28.67 23.83
C SER A 108 5.73 -29.85 24.66
N TRP A 109 4.80 -30.63 24.10
CA TRP A 109 4.17 -31.78 24.78
C TRP A 109 4.61 -33.10 24.15
#